data_AF-A0A9Q2XKP9-F1
#
_entry.id   AF-A0A9Q2XKP9-F1
#
_cell.length_a   1.000
_cell.length_b   1.000
_cell.length_c   1.000
_cell.angle_alpha   90.00
_cell.angle_beta   90.00
_cell.angle_gamma   90.00
#
_symmetry.space_group_name_H-M   'P 1'
#
loop_
_entity.id
_entity.type
_entity.pdbx_description
1 polymer ?
#
loop_
_entity_poly.entity_id
_entity_poly.type
_entity_poly.pdbx_seq_one_letter_code
_entity_poly.pdbx_strand_id
1 'polypeptide(L)' 'MTPRLEAVGLACERDWRMLFEHLELQLAAGDMLQISGPNGSGKTSLLR' A
#
# COMPACT_ATOMS: atom_id res chain seq x y z
N MET A 1 -20.28 -8.47 -10.77
CA MET A 1 -18.81 -8.56 -10.57
C MET A 1 -18.52 -7.95 -9.21
N THR A 2 -17.84 -8.67 -8.32
CA THR A 2 -17.48 -8.15 -7.01
C THR A 2 -16.29 -7.21 -7.17
N PRO A 3 -16.32 -5.98 -6.63
CA PRO A 3 -15.16 -5.09 -6.71
C PRO A 3 -13.98 -5.70 -5.95
N ARG A 4 -12.78 -5.54 -6.51
CA ARG A 4 -11.50 -5.91 -5.89
C ARG A 4 -10.60 -4.69 -5.85
N LEU A 5 -9.81 -4.56 -4.79
CA LEU A 5 -8.74 -3.58 -4.69
C LEU A 5 -7.44 -4.24 -5.16
N GLU A 6 -6.72 -3.59 -6.06
CA GLU A 6 -5.48 -4.10 -6.61
C GLU A 6 -4.46 -2.96 -6.73
N ALA A 7 -3.23 -3.20 -6.31
CA ALA A 7 -2.08 -2.33 -6.55
C ALA A 7 -1.01 -3.13 -7.28
N VAL A 8 -0.49 -2.55 -8.37
CA VAL A 8 0.56 -3.15 -9.20
C VAL A 8 1.71 -2.16 -9.32
N GLY A 9 2.90 -2.55 -8.90
CA GLY A 9 4.10 -1.73 -8.93
C GLY A 9 3.99 -0.41 -8.17
N LEU A 10 3.14 -0.34 -7.12
CA LEU A 10 2.87 0.91 -6.44
C LEU A 10 4.14 1.43 -5.74
N ALA A 11 4.41 2.71 -5.91
CA ALA A 11 5.54 3.39 -5.32
C ALA A 11 5.11 4.72 -4.69
N CYS A 12 5.81 5.13 -3.63
CA CYS A 12 5.57 6.40 -2.98
C CYS A 12 6.89 7.03 -2.55
N GLU A 13 7.11 8.27 -3.00
CA GLU A 13 8.22 9.12 -2.60
C GLU A 13 7.71 10.30 -1.76
N ARG A 14 8.46 10.67 -0.72
CA ARG A 14 8.26 11.92 0.01
C ARG A 14 9.60 12.53 0.38
N ASP A 15 9.75 13.83 0.17
CA ASP A 15 10.96 14.59 0.51
C ASP A 15 12.24 13.94 -0.06
N TRP A 16 12.19 13.52 -1.34
CA TRP A 16 13.28 12.83 -2.04
C TRP A 16 13.66 11.47 -1.47
N ARG A 17 12.81 10.90 -0.61
CA ARG A 17 12.99 9.58 -0.03
C ARG A 17 11.90 8.64 -0.55
N MET A 18 12.34 7.54 -1.15
CA MET A 18 11.45 6.40 -1.41
C MET A 18 10.98 5.78 -0.10
N LEU A 19 9.66 5.77 0.10
CA LEU A 19 9.02 5.14 1.26
C LEU A 19 8.78 3.65 1.00
N PHE A 20 8.34 3.34 -0.22
CA PHE A 20 8.20 2.00 -0.76
C PHE A 20 8.16 2.08 -2.29
N GLU A 21 8.48 0.96 -2.94
CA GLU A 21 8.44 0.75 -4.37
C GLU A 21 8.11 -0.70 -4.66
N HIS A 22 7.64 -0.98 -5.88
CA HIS A 22 7.28 -2.33 -6.32
C HIS A 22 6.28 -3.06 -5.40
N LEU A 23 5.35 -2.30 -4.80
CA LEU A 23 4.35 -2.87 -3.91
C LEU A 23 3.19 -3.47 -4.71
N GLU A 24 2.98 -4.76 -4.51
CA GLU A 24 1.91 -5.57 -5.10
C GLU A 24 0.91 -5.95 -4.01
N LEU A 25 -0.38 -5.70 -4.23
CA LEU A 25 -1.43 -6.16 -3.30
C LEU A 25 -2.73 -6.46 -4.04
N GLN A 26 -3.47 -7.44 -3.54
CA GLN A 26 -4.83 -7.76 -4.01
C GLN A 26 -5.72 -8.00 -2.78
N LEU A 27 -6.87 -7.33 -2.75
CA LEU A 27 -7.89 -7.48 -1.71
C LEU A 27 -9.25 -7.76 -2.34
N ALA A 28 -9.90 -8.83 -1.88
CA ALA A 28 -11.28 -9.15 -2.20
C ALA A 28 -12.24 -8.53 -1.18
N ALA A 29 -13.52 -8.47 -1.54
CA ALA A 29 -14.56 -8.06 -0.60
C ALA A 29 -14.64 -9.03 0.59
N GLY A 30 -14.58 -8.49 1.80
CA GLY A 30 -14.58 -9.28 3.05
C GLY A 30 -13.20 -9.53 3.65
N ASP A 31 -12.13 -9.24 2.90
CA ASP A 31 -10.77 -9.34 3.42
C ASP A 31 -10.45 -8.22 4.42
N MET A 32 -9.60 -8.53 5.40
CA MET A 32 -9.03 -7.57 6.33
C MET A 32 -7.52 -7.50 6.10
N LEU A 33 -7.00 -6.32 5.78
CA LEU A 33 -5.57 -6.08 5.62
C LEU A 33 -5.03 -5.25 6.79
N GLN A 34 -3.97 -5.75 7.42
CA GLN A 34 -3.18 -4.98 8.38
C GLN A 34 -1.89 -4.49 7.72
N ILE A 35 -1.65 -3.18 7.77
CA ILE A 35 -0.38 -2.59 7.36
C ILE A 35 0.48 -2.35 8.60
N SER A 36 1.62 -3.04 8.69
CA SER A 36 2.57 -2.95 9.80
C SER A 36 3.96 -2.53 9.33
N GLY A 37 4.77 -1.99 10.23
CA GLY A 37 6.13 -1.55 9.93
C GLY A 37 6.59 -0.36 10.78
N PRO A 38 7.88 0.01 10.74
CA PRO A 38 8.46 1.09 11.54
C PRO A 38 7.84 2.46 11.29
N ASN A 39 8.06 3.41 12.20
CA ASN A 39 7.68 4.81 11.97
C ASN A 39 8.39 5.36 10.72
N GLY A 40 7.64 6.07 9.88
CA GLY A 40 8.15 6.61 8.62
C GLY A 40 8.20 5.63 7.43
N SER A 41 7.75 4.38 7.57
CA SER A 41 7.75 3.40 6.46
C SER A 41 6.66 3.60 5.39
N GLY A 42 5.93 4.72 5.43
CA GLY A 42 4.90 5.01 4.43
C GLY A 42 3.51 4.42 4.65
N LYS A 43 3.20 3.80 5.81
CA LYS A 43 1.87 3.17 6.07
C LYS A 43 0.68 4.11 5.84
N THR A 44 0.72 5.32 6.40
CA THR A 44 -0.36 6.31 6.20
C THR A 44 -0.30 6.96 4.82
N SER A 45 0.82 6.84 4.09
CA SER A 45 0.88 7.21 2.68
C SER A 45 0.24 6.12 1.81
N LEU A 46 0.40 4.83 2.16
CA LEU A 46 -0.22 3.70 1.47
C LEU A 46 -1.75 3.68 1.60
N LEU A 47 -2.30 4.22 2.69
CA LEU A 47 -3.74 4.28 2.96
C LEU A 47 -4.45 5.52 2.40
N ARG A 48 -3.74 6.46 1.78
CA ARG A 48 -4.31 7.69 1.19
C ARG A 48 -4.25 7.62 -0.32
#